data_AF-A0A6P6WCC3-F1
#
_entry.id   AF-A0A6P6WCC3-F1
#
_cell.length_a   1.000
_cell.length_b   1.000
_cell.length_c   1.000
_cell.angle_alpha   90.00
_cell.angle_beta   90.00
_cell.angle_gamma   90.00
#
_symmetry.space_group_name_H-M   'P 1'
#
loop_
_entity.id
_entity.type
_entity.pdbx_description
1 polymer ?
#
loop_
_entity_poly.entity_id
_entity_poly.type
_entity_poly.pdbx_seq_one_letter_code
_entity_poly.pdbx_strand_id
1 'polypeptide(L)'
;MACCGSSTAFATWSISSLKSVLPSVPVQRTPPLHFSIGSSPTRLRVATLRNSSPGLLQSFVGLAPLNPLLSLSSLDSFGFEHSFTTIDNGGRFFAMRHGRKVPKLNRPPDQRRALLRGLTTQLLKHGRIKTTRARASAMRKYVDKMITLAKDGSLHKRRQALGFIYEKQIVHALFAEVQERYGDRNGGYTRIIRTLPRRGDNAPMAFIELV
;
A
#
# COMPACT_ATOMS: atom_id res chain seq x y z
N MET A 1 -41.81 -37.78 19.94
CA MET A 1 -41.17 -36.59 20.52
C MET A 1 -39.95 -36.27 19.66
N ALA A 2 -40.15 -35.50 18.59
CA ALA A 2 -39.12 -35.19 17.59
C ALA A 2 -38.37 -33.93 18.02
N CYS A 3 -37.10 -34.07 18.39
CA CYS A 3 -36.22 -32.94 18.63
C CYS A 3 -35.57 -32.55 17.29
N CYS A 4 -36.13 -31.54 16.65
CA CYS A 4 -35.49 -30.84 15.53
C CYS A 4 -34.27 -30.07 16.05
N GLY A 5 -33.08 -30.61 15.82
CA GLY A 5 -31.82 -29.88 16.00
C GLY A 5 -31.56 -28.99 14.79
N SER A 6 -31.94 -27.71 14.88
CA SER A 6 -31.59 -26.68 13.91
C SER A 6 -30.10 -26.34 14.01
N SER A 7 -29.28 -27.02 13.21
CA SER A 7 -27.89 -26.64 12.98
C SER A 7 -27.86 -25.33 12.17
N THR A 8 -27.85 -24.19 12.85
CA THR A 8 -27.52 -22.90 12.24
C THR A 8 -26.05 -22.91 11.84
N ALA A 9 -25.78 -23.29 10.59
CA ALA A 9 -24.47 -23.14 9.98
C ALA A 9 -24.16 -21.64 9.88
N PHE A 10 -23.33 -21.13 10.80
CA PHE A 10 -22.69 -19.85 10.61
C PHE A 10 -21.87 -19.95 9.33
N ALA A 11 -22.33 -19.31 8.25
CA ALA A 11 -21.62 -19.19 6.99
C ALA A 11 -20.37 -18.32 7.20
N THR A 12 -19.35 -18.90 7.84
CA THR A 12 -18.04 -18.27 7.98
C THR A 12 -17.51 -18.05 6.59
N TRP A 13 -17.30 -16.79 6.21
CA TRP A 13 -16.66 -16.47 4.94
C TRP A 13 -15.31 -17.18 4.88
N SER A 14 -15.21 -18.22 4.06
CA SER A 14 -13.97 -18.91 3.81
C SER A 14 -13.82 -19.11 2.32
N ILE A 15 -12.85 -18.41 1.72
CA ILE A 15 -12.47 -18.56 0.30
C ILE A 15 -11.76 -19.92 0.05
N SER A 16 -11.77 -20.84 1.03
CA SER A 16 -11.19 -22.20 0.91
C SER A 16 -11.82 -23.06 -0.20
N SER A 17 -12.97 -22.66 -0.76
CA SER A 17 -13.55 -23.29 -1.96
C SER A 17 -12.69 -23.10 -3.23
N LEU A 18 -11.74 -22.15 -3.25
CA LEU A 18 -10.84 -21.96 -4.39
C LEU A 18 -9.85 -23.11 -4.63
N LYS A 19 -9.70 -24.06 -3.69
CA LYS A 19 -8.83 -25.24 -3.90
C LYS A 19 -9.46 -26.34 -4.76
N SER A 20 -10.78 -26.40 -4.89
CA SER A 20 -11.45 -27.46 -5.67
C SER A 20 -11.69 -27.10 -7.14
N VAL A 21 -11.42 -25.86 -7.55
CA VAL A 21 -11.70 -25.35 -8.92
C VAL A 21 -10.42 -25.17 -9.75
N LEU A 22 -9.23 -25.44 -9.20
CA LEU A 22 -7.99 -25.34 -9.96
C LEU A 22 -7.77 -26.60 -10.81
N PRO A 23 -7.65 -26.50 -12.16
CA PRO A 23 -7.06 -27.56 -12.93
C PRO A 23 -5.61 -27.75 -12.45
N SER A 24 -5.24 -28.98 -12.12
CA SER A 24 -3.86 -29.36 -11.80
C SER A 24 -2.95 -28.95 -12.96
N VAL A 25 -2.17 -27.88 -12.77
CA VAL A 25 -1.19 -27.45 -13.76
C VAL A 25 -0.13 -28.56 -13.85
N PRO A 26 0.01 -29.26 -14.99
CA PRO A 26 1.08 -30.22 -15.13
C PRO A 26 2.41 -29.47 -15.07
N VAL A 27 3.24 -29.83 -14.10
CA VAL A 27 4.63 -29.36 -14.01
C VAL A 27 5.38 -29.92 -15.21
N GLN A 28 5.45 -29.16 -16.30
CA GLN A 28 6.32 -29.50 -17.41
C GLN A 28 7.77 -29.25 -16.97
N ARG A 29 8.51 -30.34 -16.76
CA ARG A 29 9.97 -30.30 -16.58
C ARG A 29 10.58 -29.87 -17.91
N THR A 30 10.92 -28.60 -18.05
CA THR A 30 11.75 -28.14 -19.16
C THR A 30 13.18 -28.68 -18.99
N PRO A 31 13.78 -29.35 -19.99
CA PRO A 31 15.17 -29.78 -19.90
C PRO A 31 16.12 -28.57 -19.85
N PRO A 32 17.29 -28.70 -19.21
CA PRO A 32 18.25 -27.60 -19.11
C PRO A 32 18.82 -27.26 -20.50
N LEU A 33 18.74 -25.98 -20.87
CA LEU A 33 19.36 -25.44 -22.08
C LEU A 33 20.89 -25.40 -21.88
N HIS A 34 21.62 -26.18 -22.66
CA HIS A 34 23.08 -26.15 -22.74
C HIS A 34 23.51 -25.01 -23.67
N PHE A 35 24.08 -23.94 -23.12
CA PHE A 35 24.68 -22.87 -23.91
C PHE A 35 26.11 -23.25 -24.32
N SER A 36 26.33 -23.43 -25.62
CA SER A 36 27.65 -23.59 -26.21
C SER A 36 28.42 -22.27 -26.10
N ILE A 37 29.50 -22.25 -25.32
CA ILE A 37 30.46 -21.15 -25.30
C ILE A 37 31.26 -21.24 -26.60
N GLY A 38 30.83 -20.45 -27.59
CA GLY A 38 31.54 -20.18 -28.84
C GLY A 38 32.45 -18.97 -28.69
N SER A 39 33.68 -19.13 -29.18
CA SER A 39 34.85 -18.26 -29.08
C SER A 39 34.72 -16.84 -29.68
N SER A 40 35.31 -15.88 -28.95
CA SER A 40 36.04 -14.68 -29.40
C SER A 40 35.26 -13.47 -29.98
N PRO A 41 35.24 -12.31 -29.29
CA PRO A 41 34.80 -11.06 -29.88
C PRO A 41 35.94 -10.33 -30.61
N THR A 42 35.79 -10.15 -31.92
CA THR A 42 36.56 -9.20 -32.71
C THR A 42 36.09 -7.77 -32.45
N ARG A 43 36.89 -7.07 -31.64
CA ARG A 43 37.19 -5.62 -31.63
C ARG A 43 36.33 -4.73 -32.55
N LEU A 44 35.29 -4.10 -31.99
CA LEU A 44 34.62 -2.96 -32.61
C LEU A 44 35.36 -1.66 -32.26
N ARG A 45 35.90 -1.01 -33.30
CA ARG A 45 36.59 0.28 -33.25
C ARG A 45 35.55 1.40 -33.22
N VAL A 46 35.49 2.17 -32.13
CA VAL A 46 34.67 3.39 -32.07
C VAL A 46 35.47 4.53 -32.70
N ALA A 47 34.95 5.09 -33.78
CA ALA A 47 35.51 6.24 -34.47
C ALA A 47 35.17 7.53 -33.71
N THR A 48 36.22 8.30 -33.40
CA THR A 48 36.12 9.68 -32.93
C THR A 48 35.69 10.59 -34.06
N LEU A 49 34.52 11.22 -33.94
CA LEU A 49 34.18 12.39 -34.76
C LEU A 49 34.65 13.66 -34.06
N ARG A 50 35.50 14.36 -34.80
CA ARG A 50 36.08 15.66 -34.53
C ARG A 50 35.18 16.74 -35.12
N ASN A 51 35.28 17.94 -34.53
CA ASN A 51 34.79 19.25 -34.97
C ASN A 51 33.37 19.55 -34.49
N SER A 52 33.07 20.71 -33.90
CA SER A 52 33.65 22.03 -34.11
C SER A 52 33.34 22.95 -32.91
N SER A 53 34.33 23.73 -32.46
CA SER A 53 34.10 24.97 -31.71
C SER A 53 33.51 26.00 -32.67
N PRO A 54 32.56 26.85 -32.26
CA PRO A 54 32.98 28.16 -31.78
C PRO A 54 32.08 28.72 -30.66
N GLY A 55 32.62 29.66 -29.89
CA GLY A 55 31.80 30.58 -29.09
C GLY A 55 32.22 30.67 -27.63
N LEU A 56 33.24 31.48 -27.38
CA LEU A 56 33.50 32.07 -26.07
C LEU A 56 32.27 32.88 -25.65
N LEU A 57 31.47 32.34 -24.74
CA LEU A 57 30.60 33.16 -23.91
C LEU A 57 31.32 33.38 -22.60
N GLN A 58 31.89 34.59 -22.49
CA GLN A 58 32.37 35.13 -21.24
C GLN A 58 31.27 35.00 -20.19
N SER A 59 31.64 34.52 -19.01
CA SER A 59 30.84 34.68 -17.81
C SER A 59 30.52 36.16 -17.64
N PHE A 60 29.26 36.54 -17.83
CA PHE A 60 28.78 37.87 -17.51
C PHE A 60 28.88 38.08 -16.00
N VAL A 61 29.93 38.77 -15.57
CA VAL A 61 30.09 39.28 -14.21
C VAL A 61 29.77 40.77 -14.30
N GLY A 62 28.54 41.18 -13.99
CA GLY A 62 28.19 42.56 -14.29
C GLY A 62 26.81 43.07 -13.90
N LEU A 63 26.37 42.84 -12.67
CA LEU A 63 25.57 43.82 -11.92
C LEU A 63 25.98 43.74 -10.44
N ALA A 64 27.24 44.02 -10.17
CA ALA A 64 27.67 44.35 -8.82
C ALA A 64 27.28 45.82 -8.55
N PRO A 65 26.43 46.13 -7.55
CA PRO A 65 26.21 47.52 -7.17
C PRO A 65 27.49 48.06 -6.54
N LEU A 66 28.02 49.13 -7.14
CA LEU A 66 29.03 50.00 -6.56
C LEU A 66 28.48 50.56 -5.26
N ASN A 67 28.92 50.04 -4.10
CA ASN A 67 28.96 50.72 -2.81
C ASN A 67 29.71 49.84 -1.78
N PRO A 68 30.97 50.18 -1.43
CA PRO A 68 31.76 49.40 -0.49
C PRO A 68 31.64 49.98 0.92
N LEU A 69 30.43 50.08 1.49
CA LEU A 69 30.26 50.46 2.90
C LEU A 69 28.94 49.90 3.43
N LEU A 70 28.99 48.66 3.93
CA LEU A 70 28.16 48.08 5.01
C LEU A 70 28.33 46.54 4.95
N SER A 71 29.29 46.03 5.72
CA SER A 71 29.56 44.60 5.87
C SER A 71 28.48 43.94 6.74
N LEU A 72 27.52 43.24 6.13
CA LEU A 72 26.78 42.16 6.79
C LEU A 72 26.09 41.26 5.74
N SER A 73 26.23 39.94 5.92
CA SER A 73 25.41 38.84 5.39
C SER A 73 25.76 38.13 4.05
N SER A 74 25.94 36.80 4.19
CA SER A 74 25.46 35.69 3.33
C SER A 74 26.24 35.26 2.08
N LEU A 75 26.88 34.09 2.18
CA LEU A 75 27.00 33.12 1.08
C LEU A 75 27.05 31.70 1.68
N ASP A 76 25.88 31.06 1.72
CA ASP A 76 25.67 29.64 1.37
C ASP A 76 24.18 29.32 1.50
N SER A 77 23.41 29.75 0.49
CA SER A 77 21.97 29.48 0.37
C SER A 77 21.66 28.90 -1.00
N PHE A 78 22.13 27.68 -1.25
CA PHE A 78 21.51 26.74 -2.19
C PHE A 78 21.13 25.47 -1.43
N GLY A 79 20.25 25.62 -0.45
CA GLY A 79 19.62 24.51 0.25
C GLY A 79 18.11 24.65 0.14
N PHE A 80 17.46 23.68 -0.51
CA PHE A 80 16.01 23.49 -0.48
C PHE A 80 15.57 23.12 0.95
N GLU A 81 15.62 24.08 1.86
CA GLU A 81 15.17 23.93 3.23
C GLU A 81 14.31 25.15 3.57
N HIS A 82 13.16 25.24 2.90
CA HIS A 82 11.97 25.79 3.55
C HIS A 82 11.42 24.72 4.51
N SER A 83 12.25 24.32 5.47
CA SER A 83 11.79 23.71 6.70
C SER A 83 11.11 24.83 7.48
N PHE A 84 9.78 24.74 7.54
CA PHE A 84 8.93 25.50 8.44
C PHE A 84 9.32 25.15 9.90
N THR A 85 10.44 25.68 10.35
CA THR A 85 10.91 25.58 11.73
C THR A 85 11.51 26.92 12.12
N THR A 86 10.63 27.89 12.38
CA THR A 86 10.99 28.96 13.31
C THR A 86 11.31 28.28 14.64
N ILE A 87 12.53 28.58 15.13
CA ILE A 87 13.18 28.06 16.33
C ILE A 87 12.33 28.37 17.55
N ASP A 88 12.17 27.40 18.48
CA ASP A 88 11.94 27.64 19.92
C ASP A 88 12.38 26.41 20.74
N ASN A 89 13.44 26.55 21.55
CA ASN A 89 13.82 25.74 22.72
C ASN A 89 13.92 24.21 22.61
N GLY A 90 14.40 23.62 21.51
CA GLY A 90 14.74 22.18 21.44
C GLY A 90 13.59 21.20 21.74
N GLY A 91 12.39 21.71 22.01
CA GLY A 91 11.18 21.01 22.33
C GLY A 91 10.33 20.95 21.08
N ARG A 92 10.07 19.73 20.60
CA ARG A 92 9.11 19.54 19.52
C ARG A 92 7.71 19.84 20.07
N PHE A 93 7.27 21.10 19.98
CA PHE A 93 5.88 21.47 20.21
C PHE A 93 5.02 20.82 19.11
N PHE A 94 4.36 19.72 19.46
CA PHE A 94 3.32 19.18 18.60
C PHE A 94 2.10 20.07 18.72
N ALA A 95 2.01 21.15 17.93
CA ALA A 95 0.76 21.86 17.75
C ALA A 95 -0.34 20.83 17.47
N MET A 96 -1.39 20.83 18.30
CA MET A 96 -2.51 19.89 18.15
C MET A 96 -3.05 20.01 16.73
N ARG A 97 -3.15 18.89 16.04
CA ARG A 97 -3.53 18.90 14.63
C ARG A 97 -5.04 18.72 14.50
N HIS A 98 -5.76 19.83 14.34
CA HIS A 98 -7.21 19.84 14.15
C HIS A 98 -7.63 19.10 12.87
N GLY A 99 -8.79 18.43 12.89
CA GLY A 99 -9.40 17.80 11.71
C GLY A 99 -8.72 16.52 11.18
N ARG A 100 -7.68 16.00 11.83
CA ARG A 100 -6.93 14.84 11.31
C ARG A 100 -7.57 13.50 11.65
N LYS A 101 -8.17 12.87 10.64
CA LYS A 101 -8.91 11.59 10.78
C LYS A 101 -8.12 10.35 10.34
N VAL A 102 -6.86 10.49 9.90
CA VAL A 102 -6.05 9.36 9.38
C VAL A 102 -5.15 8.79 10.49
N PRO A 103 -5.30 7.51 10.86
CA PRO A 103 -4.44 6.88 11.86
C PRO A 103 -3.03 6.65 11.32
N LYS A 104 -2.00 7.10 12.05
CA LYS A 104 -0.59 6.99 11.60
C LYS A 104 0.01 5.59 11.75
N LEU A 105 -0.49 4.78 12.70
CA LEU A 105 -0.02 3.41 13.01
C LEU A 105 1.50 3.29 13.25
N ASN A 106 2.14 4.38 13.71
CA ASN A 106 3.59 4.51 13.90
C ASN A 106 4.41 4.04 12.69
N ARG A 107 3.91 4.34 11.48
CA ARG A 107 4.56 3.99 10.22
C ARG A 107 4.52 5.16 9.24
N PRO A 108 5.52 5.30 8.37
CA PRO A 108 5.48 6.24 7.25
C PRO A 108 4.35 5.85 6.26
N PRO A 109 3.89 6.80 5.41
CA PRO A 109 2.68 6.64 4.61
C PRO A 109 2.72 5.49 3.59
N ASP A 110 3.88 5.24 3.00
CA ASP A 110 4.21 4.12 2.11
C ASP A 110 3.99 2.76 2.80
N GLN A 111 4.64 2.54 3.95
CA GLN A 111 4.55 1.30 4.72
C GLN A 111 3.15 1.11 5.28
N ARG A 112 2.49 2.19 5.73
CA ARG A 112 1.11 2.14 6.21
C ARG A 112 0.16 1.69 5.10
N ARG A 113 0.33 2.20 3.87
CA ARG A 113 -0.48 1.79 2.72
C ARG A 113 -0.28 0.30 2.43
N ALA A 114 0.97 -0.18 2.37
CA ALA A 114 1.27 -1.59 2.14
C ALA A 114 0.67 -2.50 3.23
N LEU A 115 0.83 -2.13 4.51
CA LEU A 115 0.28 -2.87 5.64
C LEU A 115 -1.25 -3.02 5.53
N LEU A 116 -1.96 -1.92 5.27
CA LEU A 116 -3.43 -1.94 5.19
C LEU A 116 -3.92 -2.73 3.97
N ARG A 117 -3.24 -2.62 2.82
CA ARG A 117 -3.51 -3.46 1.63
C ARG A 117 -3.36 -4.95 1.94
N GLY A 118 -2.29 -5.32 2.63
CA GLY A 118 -2.04 -6.70 3.02
C GLY A 118 -3.11 -7.22 3.97
N LEU A 119 -3.42 -6.48 5.04
CA LEU A 119 -4.44 -6.88 6.00
C LEU A 119 -5.84 -6.99 5.39
N THR A 120 -6.23 -6.07 4.50
CA THR A 120 -7.49 -6.18 3.77
C THR A 120 -7.51 -7.44 2.91
N THR A 121 -6.43 -7.72 2.16
CA THR A 121 -6.33 -8.93 1.34
C THR A 121 -6.50 -10.20 2.20
N GLN A 122 -5.81 -10.27 3.34
CA GLN A 122 -5.90 -11.42 4.26
C GLN A 122 -7.29 -11.55 4.91
N LEU A 123 -7.94 -10.43 5.25
CA LEU A 123 -9.28 -10.44 5.81
C LEU A 123 -10.30 -10.97 4.79
N LEU A 124 -10.26 -10.50 3.54
CA LEU A 124 -11.17 -10.99 2.49
C LEU A 124 -10.92 -12.48 2.19
N LYS A 125 -9.66 -12.95 2.27
CA LYS A 125 -9.28 -14.35 2.07
C LYS A 125 -9.85 -15.29 3.14
N HIS A 126 -9.69 -14.91 4.40
CA HIS A 126 -9.95 -15.80 5.54
C HIS A 126 -11.26 -15.51 6.28
N GLY A 127 -11.94 -14.41 5.97
CA GLY A 127 -13.16 -13.97 6.65
C GLY A 127 -12.95 -13.37 8.04
N ARG A 128 -11.95 -13.85 8.79
CA ARG A 128 -11.62 -13.42 10.14
C ARG A 128 -10.12 -13.44 10.41
N ILE A 129 -9.60 -12.37 11.01
CA ILE A 129 -8.18 -12.27 11.41
C ILE A 129 -8.01 -11.67 12.81
N LYS A 130 -6.96 -12.09 13.52
CA LYS A 130 -6.56 -11.53 14.82
C LYS A 130 -5.50 -10.45 14.63
N THR A 131 -5.79 -9.20 14.99
CA THR A 131 -4.85 -8.08 14.86
C THR A 131 -4.91 -7.15 16.07
N THR A 132 -4.11 -6.07 16.07
CA THR A 132 -4.22 -5.05 17.13
C THR A 132 -5.44 -4.18 16.89
N ARG A 133 -6.06 -3.68 17.96
CA ARG A 133 -7.27 -2.84 17.90
C ARG A 133 -7.08 -1.63 16.98
N ALA A 134 -5.93 -0.97 17.05
CA ALA A 134 -5.62 0.18 16.19
C ALA A 134 -5.59 -0.17 14.69
N ARG A 135 -5.01 -1.33 14.32
CA ARG A 135 -4.99 -1.81 12.93
C ARG A 135 -6.37 -2.23 12.46
N ALA A 136 -7.12 -2.96 13.29
CA ALA A 136 -8.51 -3.35 13.01
C ALA A 136 -9.40 -2.13 12.76
N SER A 137 -9.33 -1.11 13.63
CA SER A 137 -10.12 0.11 13.46
C SER A 137 -9.77 0.89 12.19
N ALA A 138 -8.48 0.91 11.80
CA ALA A 138 -8.01 1.58 10.58
C ALA A 138 -8.41 0.85 9.29
N MET A 139 -8.39 -0.49 9.28
CA MET A 139 -8.67 -1.26 8.06
C MET A 139 -10.14 -1.24 7.64
N ARG A 140 -11.09 -1.02 8.58
CA ARG A 140 -12.54 -0.95 8.30
C ARG A 140 -12.86 -0.12 7.05
N LYS A 141 -12.32 1.10 7.00
CA LYS A 141 -12.52 2.03 5.87
C LYS A 141 -12.13 1.41 4.52
N TYR A 142 -11.05 0.63 4.49
CA TYR A 142 -10.56 0.03 3.24
C TYR A 142 -11.36 -1.20 2.85
N VAL A 143 -11.74 -2.03 3.82
CA VAL A 143 -12.56 -3.22 3.61
C VAL A 143 -13.95 -2.81 3.12
N ASP A 144 -14.58 -1.86 3.80
CA ASP A 144 -15.90 -1.35 3.40
C ASP A 144 -15.85 -0.76 1.99
N LYS A 145 -14.78 -0.02 1.65
CA LYS A 145 -14.58 0.50 0.30
C LYS A 145 -14.50 -0.64 -0.73
N MET A 146 -13.76 -1.71 -0.47
CA MET A 146 -13.64 -2.83 -1.43
C MET A 146 -14.99 -3.54 -1.64
N ILE A 147 -15.77 -3.72 -0.58
CA ILE A 147 -17.10 -4.35 -0.68
C ILE A 147 -18.07 -3.43 -1.43
N THR A 148 -18.07 -2.12 -1.16
CA THR A 148 -18.88 -1.16 -1.92
C THR A 148 -18.51 -1.15 -3.41
N LEU A 149 -17.23 -1.20 -3.76
CA LEU A 149 -16.81 -1.33 -5.16
C LEU A 149 -17.31 -2.62 -5.81
N ALA A 150 -17.38 -3.72 -5.05
CA ALA A 150 -17.86 -5.00 -5.52
C ALA A 150 -19.37 -5.02 -5.74
N LYS A 151 -20.15 -4.35 -4.89
CA LYS A 151 -21.62 -4.18 -5.07
C LYS A 151 -21.97 -3.50 -6.40
N ASP A 152 -21.17 -2.52 -6.83
CA ASP A 152 -21.38 -1.83 -8.12
C ASP A 152 -21.14 -2.74 -9.34
N GLY A 153 -20.28 -3.75 -9.22
CA GLY A 153 -20.01 -4.75 -10.27
C GLY A 153 -19.28 -4.28 -11.55
N SER A 154 -19.15 -2.97 -11.81
CA SER A 154 -18.64 -2.46 -13.10
C SER A 154 -17.14 -2.72 -13.34
N LEU A 155 -16.75 -2.76 -14.63
CA LEU A 155 -15.36 -3.00 -15.05
C LEU A 155 -14.39 -1.99 -14.44
N HIS A 156 -14.78 -0.71 -14.38
CA HIS A 156 -13.96 0.34 -13.80
C HIS A 156 -13.69 0.09 -12.31
N LYS A 157 -14.70 -0.32 -11.55
CA LYS A 157 -14.61 -0.62 -10.11
C LYS A 157 -13.75 -1.85 -9.87
N ARG A 158 -13.85 -2.87 -10.73
CA ARG A 158 -12.98 -4.03 -10.71
C ARG A 158 -11.50 -3.66 -10.91
N ARG A 159 -11.19 -2.76 -11.85
CA ARG A 159 -9.81 -2.24 -12.05
C ARG A 159 -9.30 -1.49 -10.82
N GLN A 160 -10.14 -0.69 -10.16
CA GLN A 160 -9.77 -0.02 -8.91
C GLN A 160 -9.44 -1.01 -7.80
N ALA A 161 -10.25 -2.07 -7.65
CA ALA A 161 -10.02 -3.13 -6.67
C ALA A 161 -8.71 -3.90 -6.93
N LEU A 162 -8.42 -4.24 -8.20
CA LEU A 162 -7.16 -4.87 -8.62
C LEU A 162 -5.93 -3.99 -8.31
N GLY A 163 -6.08 -2.67 -8.37
CA GLY A 163 -5.02 -1.74 -7.98
C GLY A 163 -4.75 -1.69 -6.47
N PHE A 164 -5.65 -2.22 -5.64
CA PHE A 164 -5.53 -2.21 -4.18
C PHE A 164 -5.26 -3.60 -3.58
N ILE A 165 -5.97 -4.64 -3.99
CA ILE A 165 -5.80 -6.00 -3.48
C ILE A 165 -4.58 -6.66 -4.14
N TYR A 166 -3.81 -7.47 -3.41
CA TYR A 166 -2.61 -8.13 -3.96
C TYR A 166 -2.93 -9.36 -4.82
N GLU A 167 -3.89 -10.17 -4.41
CA GLU A 167 -4.23 -11.42 -5.09
C GLU A 167 -5.43 -11.22 -6.04
N LYS A 168 -5.24 -11.47 -7.34
CA LYS A 168 -6.31 -11.30 -8.35
C LYS A 168 -7.51 -12.22 -8.10
N GLN A 169 -7.26 -13.45 -7.65
CA GLN A 169 -8.29 -14.46 -7.40
C GLN A 169 -9.31 -13.99 -6.35
N ILE A 170 -8.85 -13.31 -5.31
CA ILE A 170 -9.72 -12.76 -4.26
C ILE A 170 -10.65 -11.69 -4.83
N VAL A 171 -10.17 -10.88 -5.78
CA VAL A 171 -11.02 -9.87 -6.43
C VAL A 171 -12.13 -10.54 -7.24
N HIS A 172 -11.82 -11.60 -7.99
CA HIS A 172 -12.85 -12.32 -8.76
C HIS A 172 -13.91 -12.95 -7.84
N ALA A 173 -13.49 -13.62 -6.76
CA ALA A 173 -14.39 -14.19 -5.77
C ALA A 173 -15.25 -13.12 -5.08
N LEU A 174 -14.63 -11.99 -4.69
CA LEU A 174 -15.33 -10.87 -4.05
C LEU A 174 -16.47 -10.35 -4.91
N PHE A 175 -16.24 -10.13 -6.21
CA PHE A 175 -17.28 -9.61 -7.11
C PHE A 175 -18.38 -10.64 -7.42
N ALA A 176 -18.12 -11.94 -7.27
CA ALA A 176 -19.12 -12.98 -7.44
C ALA A 176 -20.03 -13.12 -6.21
N GLU A 177 -19.45 -13.12 -5.00
CA GLU A 177 -20.14 -13.49 -3.76
C GLU A 177 -20.78 -12.30 -3.02
N VAL A 178 -20.28 -11.06 -3.22
CA VAL A 178 -20.70 -9.90 -2.42
C VAL A 178 -22.17 -9.53 -2.66
N GLN A 179 -22.67 -9.68 -3.88
CA GLN A 179 -24.03 -9.27 -4.20
C GLN A 179 -25.07 -10.12 -3.46
N GLU A 180 -24.83 -11.43 -3.38
CA GLU A 180 -25.69 -12.37 -2.67
C GLU A 180 -25.67 -12.12 -1.15
N ARG A 181 -24.49 -11.86 -0.57
CA ARG A 181 -24.36 -11.71 0.89
C ARG A 181 -24.66 -10.31 1.43
N TYR A 182 -24.33 -9.27 0.68
CA TYR A 182 -24.37 -7.88 1.16
C TYR A 182 -25.26 -6.96 0.32
N GLY A 183 -26.09 -7.52 -0.59
CA GLY A 183 -27.00 -6.76 -1.44
C GLY A 183 -27.83 -5.74 -0.66
N ASP A 184 -28.51 -6.21 0.40
CA ASP A 184 -29.43 -5.38 1.20
C ASP A 184 -28.74 -4.51 2.26
N ARG A 185 -27.45 -4.77 2.54
CA ARG A 185 -26.73 -4.09 3.63
C ARG A 185 -26.11 -2.77 3.15
N ASN A 186 -26.50 -1.67 3.81
CA ASN A 186 -25.99 -0.33 3.55
C ASN A 186 -24.79 0.03 4.45
N GLY A 187 -23.67 -0.68 4.27
CA GLY A 187 -22.42 -0.43 5.00
C GLY A 187 -22.25 -1.23 6.29
N GLY A 188 -21.10 -1.02 6.96
CA GLY A 188 -20.77 -1.73 8.20
C GLY A 188 -20.59 -3.24 8.00
N TYR A 189 -19.75 -3.63 7.03
CA TYR A 189 -19.56 -5.04 6.66
C TYR A 189 -18.60 -5.79 7.57
N THR A 190 -17.94 -5.07 8.49
CA THR A 190 -16.97 -5.65 9.42
C THR A 190 -17.38 -5.43 10.87
N ARG A 191 -17.13 -6.43 11.70
CA ARG A 191 -17.27 -6.38 13.15
C ARG A 191 -15.89 -6.49 13.81
N ILE A 192 -15.68 -5.73 14.88
CA ILE A 192 -14.46 -5.80 15.70
C ILE A 192 -14.84 -6.32 17.09
N ILE A 193 -14.27 -7.47 17.46
CA ILE A 193 -14.43 -8.09 18.78
C ILE A 193 -13.13 -7.92 19.55
N ARG A 194 -13.19 -7.28 20.72
CA ARG A 194 -12.01 -7.08 21.57
C ARG A 194 -11.62 -8.40 22.24
N THR A 195 -10.32 -8.59 22.43
CA THR A 195 -9.75 -9.77 23.09
C THR A 195 -8.75 -9.35 24.16
N LEU A 196 -8.29 -10.32 24.94
CA LEU A 196 -7.20 -10.13 25.89
C LEU A 196 -5.97 -9.51 25.21
N PRO A 197 -5.24 -8.62 25.93
CA PRO A 197 -4.02 -8.03 25.41
C PRO A 197 -2.95 -9.10 25.18
N ARG A 198 -1.99 -8.78 24.31
CA ARG A 198 -0.88 -9.69 24.00
C ARG A 198 0.09 -9.76 25.18
N ARG A 199 0.55 -10.97 25.51
CA ARG A 199 1.61 -11.19 26.50
C ARG A 199 2.94 -10.60 25.99
N GLY A 200 3.61 -9.81 26.83
CA GLY A 200 4.91 -9.18 26.54
C GLY A 200 4.81 -7.67 26.36
N ASP A 201 4.13 -7.21 25.31
CA ASP A 201 3.99 -5.78 24.98
C ASP A 201 2.65 -5.17 25.43
N ASN A 202 1.78 -5.96 26.05
CA ASN A 202 0.43 -5.58 26.47
C ASN A 202 -0.40 -4.91 25.36
N ALA A 203 -0.13 -5.24 24.09
CA ALA A 203 -0.81 -4.60 22.98
C ALA A 203 -2.31 -5.00 22.96
N PRO A 204 -3.25 -4.05 22.86
CA PRO A 204 -4.68 -4.37 22.82
C PRO A 204 -5.02 -5.10 21.52
N MET A 205 -5.44 -6.36 21.65
CA MET A 205 -5.78 -7.22 20.53
C MET A 205 -7.28 -7.20 20.24
N ALA A 206 -7.63 -7.50 18.99
CA ALA A 206 -9.01 -7.70 18.56
C ALA A 206 -9.07 -8.70 17.40
N PHE A 207 -10.19 -9.43 17.32
CA PHE A 207 -10.60 -10.06 16.09
C PHE A 207 -11.35 -9.05 15.24
N ILE A 208 -11.10 -9.07 13.94
CA ILE A 208 -11.93 -8.42 12.93
C ILE A 208 -12.46 -9.50 12.01
N GLU A 209 -13.77 -9.48 11.81
CA GLU A 209 -14.51 -10.46 11.02
C GLU A 209 -15.51 -9.76 10.11
N LEU A 210 -15.86 -10.45 9.05
CA LEU A 210 -16.88 -10.02 8.11
C LEU A 210 -18.24 -10.54 8.57
N VAL A 211 -19.24 -9.66 8.52
CA VAL A 211 -20.59 -9.90 9.05
C VAL A 211 -21.40 -10.77 8.11
#